data_AF-A0A1G3V6Z9-F1
#
_entry.id   AF-A0A1G3V6Z9-F1
#
_cell.length_a   1.000
_cell.length_b   1.000
_cell.length_c   1.000
_cell.angle_alpha   90.00
_cell.angle_beta   90.00
_cell.angle_gamma   90.00
#
_symmetry.space_group_name_H-M   'P 1'
#
loop_
_entity.id
_entity.type
_entity.pdbx_description
1 polymer ?
#
loop_
_entity_poly.entity_id
_entity_poly.type
_entity_poly.pdbx_seq_one_letter_code
_entity_poly.pdbx_strand_id
1 'polypeptide(L)'
;MNKRYTFLIMTVTILTCSFAYAIDIKDVTMKIANFGKVVFSHNQHFRQEGIKNNCKTCHNAIFNLRSKSRFTMADMEKGKSCGACHNSKRAFDLKNCIQCHKVTDISLKVKETGPVRFAHKTHLKGANANNCAACHPQIYDMASKKPVTMAQMEKGKSCGACHNGKEAFKTEDCMKCHPTKDVDFKLKDSGDVKFSHEFHAGLYKCGDCHVKLYLPSAKNKRITMEEMEKGRSCGACHIESKDAFTVKENCDRCHKM
;
A
#
# COMPACT_ATOMS: atom_id res chain seq x y z
N MET A 1 95.31 13.55 8.34
CA MET A 1 94.44 14.10 9.40
C MET A 1 93.22 14.75 8.74
N ASN A 2 92.24 13.95 8.31
CA ASN A 2 91.02 13.57 9.04
C ASN A 2 89.98 14.68 9.19
N LYS A 3 89.01 14.61 8.25
CA LYS A 3 87.55 14.84 8.34
C LYS A 3 87.03 15.99 7.48
N ARG A 4 86.59 15.62 6.27
CA ARG A 4 85.73 16.43 5.39
C ARG A 4 84.28 16.21 5.79
N TYR A 5 83.59 17.30 6.07
CA TYR A 5 82.15 17.40 6.24
C TYR A 5 81.46 17.13 4.90
N THR A 6 80.50 16.22 4.84
CA THR A 6 79.59 16.14 3.68
C THR A 6 78.21 15.64 4.12
N PHE A 7 77.32 16.62 4.23
CA PHE A 7 75.88 16.61 3.92
C PHE A 7 75.02 15.39 4.31
N LEU A 8 74.20 15.63 5.33
CA LEU A 8 73.08 14.81 5.78
C LEU A 8 71.89 15.07 4.81
N ILE A 9 71.65 14.15 3.87
CA ILE A 9 70.48 14.21 2.96
C ILE A 9 69.27 13.64 3.73
N MET A 10 68.40 14.55 4.16
CA MET A 10 67.12 14.29 4.79
C MET A 10 66.11 13.85 3.71
N THR A 11 65.91 12.55 3.53
CA THR A 11 64.85 12.02 2.65
C THR A 11 63.50 12.06 3.39
N VAL A 12 62.80 13.18 3.28
CA VAL A 12 61.37 13.28 3.65
C VAL A 12 60.54 12.72 2.51
N THR A 13 60.16 11.45 2.61
CA THR A 13 59.08 10.87 1.79
C THR A 13 57.75 11.46 2.25
N ILE A 14 57.30 12.52 1.57
CA ILE A 14 55.94 13.05 1.70
C ILE A 14 55.00 11.99 1.11
N LEU A 15 54.45 11.16 1.99
CA LEU A 15 53.31 10.30 1.69
C LEU A 15 52.11 11.21 1.45
N THR A 16 51.88 11.59 0.19
CA THR A 16 50.66 12.30 -0.22
C THR A 16 49.50 11.33 -0.11
N CYS A 17 48.91 11.29 1.09
CA CYS A 17 47.65 10.62 1.33
C CYS A 17 46.59 11.31 0.47
N SER A 18 46.33 10.73 -0.70
CA SER A 18 45.28 11.18 -1.60
C SER A 18 43.95 10.90 -0.93
N PHE A 19 43.42 11.89 -0.20
CA PHE A 19 42.05 11.86 0.27
C PHE A 19 41.16 11.90 -0.96
N ALA A 20 40.75 10.74 -1.45
CA ALA A 20 39.64 10.63 -2.38
C ALA A 20 38.38 11.08 -1.64
N TYR A 21 38.05 12.37 -1.74
CA TYR A 21 36.77 12.88 -1.26
C TYR A 21 35.67 12.22 -2.08
N ALA A 22 35.00 11.23 -1.49
CA ALA A 22 33.77 10.71 -2.03
C ALA A 22 32.74 11.85 -1.99
N ILE A 23 32.37 12.37 -3.17
CA ILE A 23 31.26 13.32 -3.27
C ILE A 23 30.00 12.55 -2.91
N ASP A 24 29.41 12.85 -1.75
CA ASP A 24 28.13 12.27 -1.33
C ASP A 24 26.99 12.97 -2.09
N ILE A 25 26.59 12.40 -3.23
CA ILE A 25 25.56 12.94 -4.09
C ILE A 25 24.20 12.40 -3.64
N LYS A 26 23.43 13.25 -2.97
CA LYS A 26 22.10 12.90 -2.45
C LYS A 26 21.06 12.72 -3.55
N ASP A 27 20.16 11.76 -3.34
CA ASP A 27 18.99 11.56 -4.20
C ASP A 27 18.00 12.73 -4.10
N VAL A 28 17.32 13.02 -5.20
CA VAL A 28 16.35 14.13 -5.29
C VAL A 28 14.95 13.57 -5.23
N THR A 29 14.15 14.01 -4.26
CA THR A 29 12.74 13.64 -4.15
C THR A 29 11.85 14.74 -4.69
N MET A 30 11.03 14.41 -5.69
CA MET A 30 10.03 15.29 -6.28
C MET A 30 8.65 14.88 -5.79
N LYS A 31 7.89 15.81 -5.20
CA LYS A 31 6.49 15.60 -4.82
C LYS A 31 5.59 15.98 -6.01
N ILE A 32 4.73 15.07 -6.42
CA ILE A 32 3.83 15.24 -7.57
C ILE A 32 2.41 15.14 -7.05
N ALA A 33 1.62 16.20 -7.27
CA ALA A 33 0.21 16.21 -6.89
C ALA A 33 -0.49 15.01 -7.53
N ASN A 34 -1.23 14.24 -6.74
CA ASN A 34 -1.99 13.08 -7.19
C ASN A 34 -1.22 11.94 -7.86
N PHE A 35 0.12 11.95 -7.81
CA PHE A 35 0.95 10.83 -8.26
C PHE A 35 2.14 10.53 -7.32
N GLY A 36 2.02 10.93 -6.05
CA GLY A 36 2.94 10.56 -4.98
C GLY A 36 4.28 11.30 -5.06
N LYS A 37 5.36 10.57 -4.78
CA LYS A 37 6.73 11.09 -4.89
C LYS A 37 7.54 10.26 -5.88
N VAL A 38 8.34 10.94 -6.68
CA VAL A 38 9.35 10.33 -7.55
C VAL A 38 10.71 10.61 -6.93
N VAL A 39 11.52 9.56 -6.79
CA VAL A 39 12.89 9.67 -6.27
C VAL A 39 13.84 9.48 -7.43
N PHE A 40 14.61 10.52 -7.74
CA PHE A 40 15.70 10.46 -8.70
C PHE A 40 16.98 10.03 -7.97
N SER A 41 17.55 8.90 -8.41
CA SER A 41 18.79 8.39 -7.83
C SER A 41 20.01 8.73 -8.69
N HIS A 42 20.92 9.54 -8.15
CA HIS A 42 22.17 9.89 -8.84
C HIS A 42 23.04 8.65 -9.07
N ASN A 43 23.16 7.80 -8.05
CA ASN A 43 23.94 6.58 -8.11
C ASN A 43 23.44 5.62 -9.20
N GLN A 44 22.12 5.50 -9.39
CA GLN A 44 21.58 4.63 -10.44
C GLN A 44 21.87 5.16 -11.86
N HIS A 45 21.85 6.49 -12.04
CA HIS A 45 22.13 7.12 -13.33
C HIS A 45 23.62 7.14 -13.65
N PHE A 46 24.52 7.32 -12.68
CA PHE A 46 25.96 7.28 -12.91
C PHE A 46 26.52 5.89 -13.23
N ARG A 47 25.75 4.82 -12.98
CA ARG A 47 26.10 3.46 -13.38
C ARG A 47 25.92 3.22 -14.89
N GLN A 48 25.24 4.12 -15.61
CA GLN A 48 25.01 3.95 -17.05
C GLN A 48 26.23 4.39 -17.86
N GLU A 49 26.56 3.61 -18.90
CA GLU A 49 27.62 3.95 -19.83
C GLU A 49 27.30 5.29 -20.54
N GLY A 50 28.30 6.17 -20.62
CA GLY A 50 28.15 7.52 -21.18
C GLY A 50 27.65 8.62 -20.23
N ILE A 51 27.28 8.30 -18.99
CA ILE A 51 26.90 9.30 -17.95
C ILE A 51 27.81 9.21 -16.71
N LYS A 52 28.60 8.13 -16.59
CA LYS A 52 29.52 7.90 -15.47
C LYS A 52 30.39 9.12 -15.18
N ASN A 53 30.25 9.66 -13.97
CA ASN A 53 30.96 10.84 -13.46
C ASN A 53 30.82 12.13 -14.31
N ASN A 54 29.82 12.21 -15.20
CA ASN A 54 29.62 13.38 -16.05
C ASN A 54 28.41 14.23 -15.59
N CYS A 55 28.67 15.15 -14.67
CA CYS A 55 27.63 16.04 -14.12
C CYS A 55 27.06 17.01 -15.17
N LYS A 56 27.86 17.41 -16.17
CA LYS A 56 27.47 18.39 -17.20
C LYS A 56 26.48 17.83 -18.22
N THR A 57 26.40 16.50 -18.35
CA THR A 57 25.39 15.85 -19.18
C THR A 57 23.96 16.23 -18.76
N CYS A 58 23.76 16.45 -17.46
CA CYS A 58 22.46 16.78 -16.90
C CYS A 58 22.40 18.24 -16.46
N HIS A 59 23.41 18.73 -15.73
CA HIS A 59 23.37 20.08 -15.14
C HIS A 59 23.83 21.14 -16.12
N ASN A 60 23.10 22.28 -16.11
CA ASN A 60 23.27 23.41 -17.02
C ASN A 60 22.89 23.12 -18.49
N ALA A 61 22.54 21.87 -18.81
CA ALA A 61 21.95 21.47 -20.09
C ALA A 61 20.46 21.13 -19.94
N ILE A 62 20.13 20.16 -19.06
CA ILE A 62 18.77 19.65 -18.87
C ILE A 62 18.16 20.21 -17.58
N PHE A 63 18.93 20.22 -16.49
CA PHE A 63 18.51 20.67 -15.17
C PHE A 63 19.35 21.87 -14.74
N ASN A 64 18.70 23.00 -14.52
CA ASN A 64 19.34 24.18 -13.95
C ASN A 64 19.37 24.06 -12.42
N LEU A 65 20.55 24.18 -11.82
CA LEU A 65 20.71 24.12 -10.37
C LEU A 65 20.36 25.45 -9.67
N ARG A 66 20.42 26.56 -10.40
CA ARG A 66 20.14 27.91 -9.88
C ARG A 66 18.65 28.26 -9.96
N SER A 67 17.91 27.67 -10.89
CA SER A 67 16.46 27.86 -11.03
C SER A 67 15.73 26.50 -11.05
N LYS A 68 14.79 26.33 -10.12
CA LYS A 68 13.96 25.12 -10.07
C LYS A 68 12.82 25.24 -11.07
N SER A 69 12.89 24.49 -12.16
CA SER A 69 11.79 24.35 -13.12
C SER A 69 10.92 23.14 -12.78
N ARG A 70 9.61 23.25 -13.02
CA ARG A 70 8.66 22.14 -12.97
C ARG A 70 8.27 21.77 -14.39
N PHE A 71 8.16 20.47 -14.65
CA PHE A 71 7.82 19.94 -15.96
C PHE A 71 6.63 18.99 -15.84
N THR A 72 5.78 19.01 -16.85
CA THR A 72 4.66 18.06 -17.00
C THR A 72 5.11 16.80 -17.75
N MET A 73 4.29 15.74 -17.78
CA MET A 73 4.53 14.59 -18.65
C MET A 73 4.58 15.00 -20.13
N ALA A 74 3.69 15.90 -20.55
CA ALA A 74 3.68 16.43 -21.92
C ALA A 74 4.98 17.20 -22.27
N ASP A 75 5.58 17.91 -21.30
CA ASP A 75 6.90 18.52 -21.47
C ASP A 75 7.99 17.47 -21.65
N MET A 76 7.93 16.38 -20.87
CA MET A 76 8.90 15.29 -20.95
C MET A 76 8.78 14.52 -22.26
N GLU A 77 7.57 14.26 -22.76
CA GLU A 77 7.35 13.67 -24.08
C GLU A 77 7.94 14.52 -25.22
N LYS A 78 8.03 15.84 -25.03
CA LYS A 78 8.71 16.79 -25.94
C LYS A 78 10.23 16.85 -25.73
N GLY A 79 10.80 15.94 -24.93
CA GLY A 79 12.24 15.83 -24.71
C GLY A 79 12.81 16.74 -23.61
N LYS A 80 11.97 17.41 -22.81
CA LYS A 80 12.46 18.19 -21.65
C LYS A 80 12.71 17.28 -20.44
N SER A 81 13.54 17.73 -19.49
CA SER A 81 13.74 17.04 -18.21
C SER A 81 14.11 15.54 -18.40
N CYS A 82 13.45 14.63 -17.68
CA CYS A 82 13.68 13.18 -17.77
C CYS A 82 13.51 12.63 -19.20
N GLY A 83 12.61 13.22 -19.99
CA GLY A 83 12.32 12.77 -21.36
C GLY A 83 13.41 13.08 -22.38
N ALA A 84 14.41 13.90 -22.03
CA ALA A 84 15.61 14.07 -22.84
C ALA A 84 16.36 12.73 -23.04
N CYS A 85 16.22 11.80 -22.08
CA CYS A 85 16.85 10.47 -22.12
C CYS A 85 15.83 9.33 -22.11
N HIS A 86 14.75 9.42 -21.32
CA HIS A 86 13.69 8.41 -21.28
C HIS A 86 12.76 8.60 -22.48
N ASN A 87 13.13 8.05 -23.63
CA ASN A 87 12.43 8.28 -24.91
C ASN A 87 12.44 7.03 -25.81
N SER A 88 12.62 5.84 -25.24
CA SER A 88 12.76 4.56 -25.94
C SER A 88 13.97 4.41 -26.85
N LYS A 89 14.79 5.47 -27.05
CA LYS A 89 16.04 5.39 -27.81
C LYS A 89 17.24 5.27 -26.89
N ARG A 90 17.32 6.13 -25.86
CA ARG A 90 18.47 6.18 -24.94
C ARG A 90 18.23 5.43 -23.63
N ALA A 91 17.01 5.49 -23.10
CA ALA A 91 16.57 4.77 -21.92
C ALA A 91 15.11 4.34 -22.09
N PHE A 92 14.58 3.60 -21.11
CA PHE A 92 13.20 3.10 -21.14
C PHE A 92 12.16 4.22 -21.34
N ASP A 93 11.02 3.86 -21.94
CA ASP A 93 9.94 4.77 -22.28
C ASP A 93 9.26 5.42 -21.06
N LEU A 94 8.85 6.69 -21.18
CA LEU A 94 8.07 7.43 -20.16
C LEU A 94 6.72 6.77 -19.85
N LYS A 95 6.16 5.99 -20.77
CA LYS A 95 4.92 5.22 -20.59
C LYS A 95 5.02 4.14 -19.51
N ASN A 96 6.24 3.76 -19.10
CA ASN A 96 6.44 2.85 -17.98
C ASN A 96 6.34 3.61 -16.64
N CYS A 97 5.16 4.17 -16.37
CA CYS A 97 4.89 5.09 -15.26
C CYS A 97 5.43 4.59 -13.92
N ILE A 98 5.24 3.30 -13.62
CA ILE A 98 5.60 2.65 -12.35
C ILE A 98 7.11 2.57 -12.08
N GLN A 99 7.97 2.74 -13.10
CA GLN A 99 9.43 2.78 -12.89
C GLN A 99 9.84 4.01 -12.07
N CYS A 100 9.10 5.11 -12.21
CA CYS A 100 9.33 6.35 -11.48
C CYS A 100 8.26 6.57 -10.39
N HIS A 101 6.99 6.44 -10.77
CA HIS A 101 5.83 6.60 -9.89
C HIS A 101 5.53 5.29 -9.16
N LYS A 102 6.29 5.04 -8.09
CA LYS A 102 6.11 3.84 -7.27
C LYS A 102 4.70 3.82 -6.68
N VAL A 103 3.94 2.79 -7.06
CA VAL A 103 2.63 2.47 -6.47
C VAL A 103 2.81 1.46 -5.35
N THR A 104 1.97 1.57 -4.31
CA THR A 104 1.96 0.65 -3.17
C THR A 104 0.55 0.16 -2.95
N ASP A 105 0.41 -1.03 -2.37
CA ASP A 105 -0.89 -1.52 -1.96
C ASP A 105 -1.45 -0.63 -0.84
N ILE A 106 -2.77 -0.40 -0.89
CA ILE A 106 -3.49 0.46 0.04
C ILE A 106 -4.28 -0.43 0.99
N SER A 107 -4.26 -0.10 2.28
CA SER A 107 -5.14 -0.72 3.27
C SER A 107 -6.09 0.32 3.85
N LEU A 108 -7.39 0.14 3.58
CA LEU A 108 -8.47 0.97 4.08
C LEU A 108 -9.01 0.34 5.37
N LYS A 109 -8.87 1.03 6.50
CA LYS A 109 -9.36 0.53 7.79
C LYS A 109 -10.86 0.78 7.91
N VAL A 110 -11.65 -0.30 7.97
CA VAL A 110 -13.08 -0.25 8.28
C VAL A 110 -13.28 -0.78 9.70
N LYS A 111 -14.09 -0.08 10.49
CA LYS A 111 -14.23 -0.38 11.92
C LYS A 111 -14.98 -1.70 12.14
N GLU A 112 -15.93 -2.00 11.28
CA GLU A 112 -16.88 -3.10 11.43
C GLU A 112 -16.35 -4.40 10.83
N THR A 113 -15.62 -4.34 9.71
CA THR A 113 -15.18 -5.51 8.94
C THR A 113 -13.66 -5.68 8.89
N GLY A 114 -12.91 -4.77 9.51
CA GLY A 114 -11.46 -4.77 9.44
C GLY A 114 -10.90 -4.15 8.15
N PRO A 115 -9.61 -4.34 7.85
CA PRO A 115 -8.97 -3.66 6.74
C PRO A 115 -9.32 -4.27 5.37
N VAL A 116 -9.83 -3.44 4.46
CA VAL A 116 -9.93 -3.77 3.03
C VAL A 116 -8.58 -3.50 2.38
N ARG A 117 -8.11 -4.43 1.54
CA ARG A 117 -6.86 -4.27 0.79
C ARG A 117 -7.15 -3.99 -0.67
N PHE A 118 -6.52 -2.94 -1.19
CA PHE A 118 -6.53 -2.59 -2.61
C PHE A 118 -5.11 -2.75 -3.17
N ALA A 119 -4.94 -3.62 -4.15
CA ALA A 119 -3.65 -3.87 -4.78
C ALA A 119 -3.58 -3.23 -6.16
N HIS A 120 -2.62 -2.33 -6.39
CA HIS A 120 -2.46 -1.69 -7.71
C HIS A 120 -2.08 -2.71 -8.78
N LYS A 121 -1.26 -3.72 -8.42
CA LYS A 121 -0.81 -4.75 -9.35
C LYS A 121 -1.95 -5.56 -9.95
N THR A 122 -3.06 -5.77 -9.23
CA THR A 122 -4.22 -6.49 -9.77
C THR A 122 -5.07 -5.59 -10.67
N HIS A 123 -5.15 -4.29 -10.36
CA HIS A 123 -5.95 -3.32 -11.10
C HIS A 123 -5.24 -2.76 -12.34
N LEU A 124 -3.91 -2.74 -12.39
CA LEU A 124 -3.10 -2.28 -13.53
C LEU A 124 -2.79 -3.40 -14.54
N LYS A 125 -3.67 -4.41 -14.64
CA LYS A 125 -3.56 -5.52 -15.61
C LYS A 125 -4.67 -5.41 -16.65
N GLY A 126 -4.50 -6.11 -17.78
CA GLY A 126 -5.51 -6.19 -18.84
C GLY A 126 -5.88 -4.81 -19.39
N ALA A 127 -7.18 -4.50 -19.43
CA ALA A 127 -7.72 -3.26 -19.99
C ALA A 127 -7.21 -1.97 -19.31
N ASN A 128 -6.69 -2.06 -18.09
CA ASN A 128 -6.16 -0.93 -17.32
C ASN A 128 -4.63 -0.88 -17.26
N ALA A 129 -3.94 -1.65 -18.12
CA ALA A 129 -2.48 -1.65 -18.17
C ALA A 129 -1.93 -0.23 -18.37
N ASN A 130 -1.17 0.26 -17.37
CA ASN A 130 -0.60 1.60 -17.31
C ASN A 130 -1.60 2.78 -17.44
N ASN A 131 -2.91 2.54 -17.36
CA ASN A 131 -3.92 3.59 -17.43
C ASN A 131 -4.23 4.17 -16.03
N CYS A 132 -3.29 4.94 -15.49
CA CYS A 132 -3.47 5.58 -14.17
C CYS A 132 -4.62 6.60 -14.18
N ALA A 133 -4.91 7.21 -15.34
CA ALA A 133 -5.93 8.24 -15.52
C ALA A 133 -7.36 7.69 -15.35
N ALA A 134 -7.56 6.39 -15.58
CA ALA A 134 -8.84 5.72 -15.33
C ALA A 134 -9.30 5.86 -13.87
N CYS A 135 -8.36 5.97 -12.93
CA CYS A 135 -8.67 6.10 -11.51
C CYS A 135 -8.30 7.48 -10.94
N HIS A 136 -7.18 8.06 -11.37
CA HIS A 136 -6.63 9.28 -10.78
C HIS A 136 -6.68 10.47 -11.74
N PRO A 137 -7.13 11.65 -11.28
CA PRO A 137 -7.70 11.94 -9.95
C PRO A 137 -9.22 11.69 -9.89
N GLN A 138 -9.85 11.28 -11.00
CA GLN A 138 -11.31 11.31 -11.18
C GLN A 138 -12.07 10.48 -10.15
N ILE A 139 -11.64 9.25 -9.88
CA ILE A 139 -12.26 8.35 -8.89
C ILE A 139 -11.56 8.52 -7.53
N TYR A 140 -10.23 8.61 -7.55
CA TYR A 140 -9.40 8.74 -6.37
C TYR A 140 -8.49 9.96 -6.49
N ASP A 141 -8.78 10.98 -5.70
CA ASP A 141 -7.91 12.12 -5.49
C ASP A 141 -6.98 11.82 -4.30
N MET A 142 -5.66 11.72 -4.52
CA MET A 142 -4.73 11.41 -3.43
C MET A 142 -4.57 12.56 -2.44
N ALA A 143 -5.00 13.77 -2.79
CA ALA A 143 -5.09 14.89 -1.85
C ALA A 143 -6.31 14.75 -0.92
N SER A 144 -7.38 14.10 -1.37
CA SER A 144 -8.64 13.95 -0.64
C SER A 144 -8.73 12.59 0.05
N LYS A 145 -8.72 12.59 1.38
CA LYS A 145 -8.84 11.36 2.20
C LYS A 145 -10.27 11.10 2.67
N LYS A 146 -11.28 11.51 1.90
CA LYS A 146 -12.68 11.36 2.32
C LYS A 146 -13.08 9.87 2.25
N PRO A 147 -13.49 9.25 3.37
CA PRO A 147 -14.01 7.89 3.34
C PRO A 147 -15.33 7.86 2.56
N VAL A 148 -15.59 6.73 1.90
CA VAL A 148 -16.80 6.48 1.12
C VAL A 148 -17.56 5.32 1.77
N THR A 149 -18.88 5.43 1.87
CA THR A 149 -19.74 4.38 2.44
C THR A 149 -20.15 3.36 1.38
N MET A 150 -20.60 2.16 1.79
CA MET A 150 -21.16 1.16 0.86
C MET A 150 -22.34 1.72 0.06
N ALA A 151 -23.25 2.46 0.72
CA ALA A 151 -24.37 3.11 0.04
C ALA A 151 -23.94 4.16 -1.00
N GLN A 152 -22.76 4.78 -0.82
CA GLN A 152 -22.18 5.65 -1.84
C GLN A 152 -21.52 4.86 -2.98
N MET A 153 -20.93 3.70 -2.67
CA MET A 153 -20.36 2.81 -3.68
C MET A 153 -21.44 2.19 -4.57
N GLU A 154 -22.57 1.76 -4.01
CA GLU A 154 -23.73 1.29 -4.78
C GLU A 154 -24.25 2.35 -5.77
N LYS A 155 -24.03 3.63 -5.46
CA LYS A 155 -24.35 4.78 -6.34
C LYS A 155 -23.23 5.12 -7.33
N GLY A 156 -22.24 4.25 -7.52
CA GLY A 156 -21.16 4.42 -8.49
C GLY A 156 -19.96 5.24 -8.01
N LYS A 157 -19.80 5.51 -6.71
CA LYS A 157 -18.61 6.21 -6.18
C LYS A 157 -17.49 5.22 -5.82
N SER A 158 -16.24 5.66 -5.87
CA SER A 158 -15.08 4.86 -5.43
C SER A 158 -15.07 3.47 -6.11
N CYS A 159 -14.99 2.39 -5.34
CA CYS A 159 -14.93 1.02 -5.84
C CYS A 159 -16.13 0.70 -6.74
N GLY A 160 -17.33 1.19 -6.38
CA GLY A 160 -18.56 0.91 -7.12
C GLY A 160 -18.67 1.64 -8.46
N ALA A 161 -17.73 2.54 -8.80
CA ALA A 161 -17.63 3.08 -10.16
C ALA A 161 -17.45 1.94 -11.18
N CYS A 162 -16.66 0.91 -10.82
CA CYS A 162 -16.41 -0.26 -11.67
C CYS A 162 -17.03 -1.55 -11.09
N HIS A 163 -17.05 -1.72 -9.77
CA HIS A 163 -17.63 -2.89 -9.08
C HIS A 163 -19.17 -2.83 -9.02
N ASN A 164 -19.81 -2.71 -10.18
CA ASN A 164 -21.25 -2.52 -10.35
C ASN A 164 -21.93 -3.71 -11.05
N GLY A 165 -21.19 -4.79 -11.33
CA GLY A 165 -21.68 -5.97 -12.04
C GLY A 165 -21.61 -5.88 -13.57
N LYS A 166 -21.18 -4.74 -14.12
CA LYS A 166 -20.97 -4.56 -15.57
C LYS A 166 -19.49 -4.63 -15.93
N GLU A 167 -18.65 -3.84 -15.26
CA GLU A 167 -17.21 -3.79 -15.53
C GLU A 167 -16.43 -4.78 -14.67
N ALA A 168 -16.86 -4.97 -13.42
CA ALA A 168 -16.32 -5.93 -12.47
C ALA A 168 -17.45 -6.55 -11.63
N PHE A 169 -17.10 -7.47 -10.74
CA PHE A 169 -18.04 -8.07 -9.79
C PHE A 169 -18.71 -6.99 -8.92
N LYS A 170 -19.92 -7.26 -8.43
CA LYS A 170 -20.74 -6.27 -7.71
C LYS A 170 -20.22 -6.00 -6.29
N THR A 171 -20.49 -4.81 -5.76
CA THR A 171 -20.17 -4.41 -4.38
C THR A 171 -20.83 -5.27 -3.31
N GLU A 172 -21.89 -6.01 -3.65
CA GLU A 172 -22.61 -6.90 -2.75
C GLU A 172 -21.85 -8.20 -2.46
N ASP A 173 -20.82 -8.55 -3.25
CA ASP A 173 -19.93 -9.68 -3.00
C ASP A 173 -18.96 -9.34 -1.84
N CYS A 174 -19.51 -9.09 -0.65
CA CYS A 174 -18.82 -8.52 0.51
C CYS A 174 -17.48 -9.21 0.79
N MET A 175 -17.44 -10.53 0.77
CA MET A 175 -16.26 -11.34 1.12
C MET A 175 -15.08 -11.18 0.15
N LYS A 176 -15.30 -10.71 -1.08
CA LYS A 176 -14.21 -10.46 -2.04
C LYS A 176 -13.32 -9.28 -1.61
N CYS A 177 -13.89 -8.32 -0.88
CA CYS A 177 -13.18 -7.14 -0.40
C CYS A 177 -12.99 -7.15 1.13
N HIS A 178 -13.96 -7.71 1.86
CA HIS A 178 -13.98 -7.86 3.30
C HIS A 178 -13.77 -9.34 3.66
N PRO A 179 -12.53 -9.84 3.64
CA PRO A 179 -12.27 -11.25 3.91
C PRO A 179 -12.69 -11.59 5.34
N THR A 180 -13.69 -12.45 5.47
CA THR A 180 -14.11 -13.03 6.74
C THR A 180 -13.44 -14.38 6.94
N LYS A 181 -13.35 -14.80 8.20
CA LYS A 181 -12.89 -16.14 8.57
C LYS A 181 -13.84 -16.69 9.60
N ASP A 182 -14.26 -17.92 9.40
CA ASP A 182 -14.98 -18.66 10.43
C ASP A 182 -14.15 -18.72 11.72
N VAL A 183 -14.86 -18.70 12.85
CA VAL A 183 -14.22 -18.69 14.17
C VAL A 183 -14.40 -20.05 14.81
N ASP A 184 -13.28 -20.73 15.00
CA ASP A 184 -13.25 -21.99 15.74
C ASP A 184 -12.91 -21.74 17.22
N PHE A 185 -13.71 -22.32 18.09
CA PHE A 185 -13.52 -22.35 19.53
C PHE A 185 -13.14 -23.78 19.90
N LYS A 186 -11.88 -23.97 20.28
CA LYS A 186 -11.40 -25.25 20.82
C LYS A 186 -11.66 -25.28 22.31
N LEU A 187 -12.59 -26.14 22.75
CA LEU A 187 -12.97 -26.32 24.14
C LEU A 187 -12.54 -27.73 24.57
N LYS A 188 -11.93 -27.85 25.76
CA LYS A 188 -11.38 -29.13 26.21
C LYS A 188 -12.46 -30.14 26.61
N ASP A 189 -13.59 -29.66 27.12
CA ASP A 189 -14.54 -30.50 27.86
C ASP A 189 -15.96 -30.51 27.27
N SER A 190 -16.20 -29.79 26.16
CA SER A 190 -17.56 -29.59 25.61
C SER A 190 -17.65 -29.63 24.09
N GLY A 191 -16.64 -30.19 23.41
CA GLY A 191 -16.60 -30.23 21.95
C GLY A 191 -16.27 -28.88 21.32
N ASP A 192 -15.75 -28.93 20.09
CA ASP A 192 -15.37 -27.72 19.36
C ASP A 192 -16.60 -26.96 18.87
N VAL A 193 -16.59 -25.63 18.98
CA VAL A 193 -17.64 -24.77 18.40
C VAL A 193 -17.11 -24.08 17.16
N LYS A 194 -17.87 -24.14 16.05
CA LYS A 194 -17.56 -23.42 14.82
C LYS A 194 -18.61 -22.36 14.53
N PHE A 195 -18.18 -21.10 14.43
CA PHE A 195 -19.03 -19.99 14.00
C PHE A 195 -18.80 -19.67 12.52
N SER A 196 -19.87 -19.76 11.72
CA SER A 196 -19.84 -19.44 10.28
C SER A 196 -20.21 -17.99 10.00
N HIS A 197 -19.29 -17.23 9.39
CA HIS A 197 -19.62 -15.86 8.95
C HIS A 197 -20.54 -15.86 7.72
N GLU A 198 -20.40 -16.83 6.82
CA GLU A 198 -21.21 -16.93 5.60
C GLU A 198 -22.70 -17.05 5.94
N PHE A 199 -23.06 -17.95 6.86
CA PHE A 199 -24.44 -18.12 7.29
C PHE A 199 -25.01 -16.86 7.95
N HIS A 200 -24.29 -16.30 8.93
CA HIS A 200 -24.79 -15.15 9.70
C HIS A 200 -24.82 -13.86 8.87
N ALA A 201 -23.86 -13.64 7.97
CA ALA A 201 -23.87 -12.48 7.07
C ALA A 201 -24.97 -12.56 6.00
N GLY A 202 -25.52 -13.74 5.73
CA GLY A 202 -26.70 -13.91 4.89
C GLY A 202 -28.00 -13.43 5.55
N LEU A 203 -28.02 -13.33 6.88
CA LEU A 203 -29.20 -12.94 7.66
C LEU A 203 -29.07 -11.55 8.30
N TYR A 204 -27.85 -11.15 8.66
CA TYR A 204 -27.57 -9.93 9.42
C TYR A 204 -26.50 -9.08 8.74
N LYS A 205 -26.51 -7.79 9.04
CA LYS A 205 -25.48 -6.85 8.57
C LYS A 205 -24.26 -6.93 9.50
N CYS A 206 -23.08 -6.62 8.96
CA CYS A 206 -21.84 -6.61 9.72
C CYS A 206 -21.93 -5.72 10.98
N GLY A 207 -22.66 -4.59 10.87
CA GLY A 207 -22.86 -3.62 11.95
C GLY A 207 -23.75 -4.11 13.11
N ASP A 208 -24.56 -5.14 12.88
CA ASP A 208 -25.45 -5.70 13.91
C ASP A 208 -24.64 -6.42 15.00
N CYS A 209 -23.49 -6.97 14.60
CA CYS A 209 -22.55 -7.66 15.47
C CYS A 209 -21.29 -6.82 15.77
N HIS A 210 -20.72 -6.16 14.76
CA HIS A 210 -19.48 -5.41 14.88
C HIS A 210 -19.72 -3.89 14.96
N VAL A 211 -19.05 -3.14 15.82
CA VAL A 211 -18.10 -3.57 16.86
C VAL A 211 -18.77 -3.89 18.19
N LYS A 212 -20.11 -3.78 18.24
CA LYS A 212 -20.89 -3.75 19.48
C LYS A 212 -20.75 -5.04 20.31
N LEU A 213 -20.85 -6.20 19.65
CA LEU A 213 -20.72 -7.51 20.27
C LEU A 213 -19.32 -8.08 20.09
N TYR A 214 -18.73 -7.89 18.91
CA TYR A 214 -17.42 -8.42 18.56
C TYR A 214 -16.54 -7.38 17.87
N LEU A 215 -15.26 -7.38 18.18
CA LEU A 215 -14.24 -6.69 17.38
C LEU A 215 -13.95 -7.52 16.11
N PRO A 216 -13.71 -6.90 14.95
CA PRO A 216 -13.26 -7.61 13.74
C PRO A 216 -11.77 -7.94 13.83
N SER A 217 -11.38 -8.65 14.89
CA SER A 217 -10.03 -9.12 15.15
C SER A 217 -10.07 -10.29 16.14
N ALA A 218 -8.95 -11.00 16.28
CA ALA A 218 -8.85 -12.12 17.23
C ALA A 218 -8.86 -11.70 18.73
N LYS A 219 -8.98 -10.41 19.05
CA LYS A 219 -8.87 -9.87 20.42
C LYS A 219 -10.18 -9.87 21.21
N ASN A 220 -11.16 -10.68 20.80
CA ASN A 220 -12.42 -10.78 21.53
C ASN A 220 -12.23 -11.53 22.85
N LYS A 221 -12.86 -11.05 23.91
CA LYS A 221 -12.89 -11.75 25.20
C LYS A 221 -13.69 -13.05 25.03
N ARG A 222 -13.18 -14.15 25.60
CA ARG A 222 -13.96 -15.40 25.72
C ARG A 222 -15.06 -15.20 26.75
N ILE A 223 -16.27 -15.63 26.41
CA ILE A 223 -17.49 -15.46 27.21
C ILE A 223 -18.00 -16.84 27.60
N THR A 224 -18.44 -16.99 28.85
CA THR A 224 -18.97 -18.27 29.36
C THR A 224 -20.44 -18.47 28.96
N MET A 225 -20.96 -19.69 29.04
CA MET A 225 -22.39 -19.96 28.79
C MET A 225 -23.31 -19.17 29.73
N GLU A 226 -22.94 -19.05 31.01
CA GLU A 226 -23.68 -18.22 31.99
C GLU A 226 -23.73 -16.74 31.57
N GLU A 227 -22.63 -16.21 31.04
CA GLU A 227 -22.61 -14.84 30.50
C GLU A 227 -23.44 -14.73 29.20
N MET A 228 -23.50 -15.79 28.38
CA MET A 228 -24.36 -15.83 27.19
C MET A 228 -25.84 -15.82 27.57
N GLU A 229 -26.26 -16.57 28.59
CA GLU A 229 -27.64 -16.53 29.09
C GLU A 229 -28.05 -15.13 29.60
N LYS A 230 -27.08 -14.31 30.03
CA LYS A 230 -27.29 -12.90 30.40
C LYS A 230 -27.29 -11.94 29.20
N GLY A 231 -27.33 -12.46 27.96
CA GLY A 231 -27.42 -11.67 26.74
C GLY A 231 -26.08 -11.21 26.17
N ARG A 232 -24.95 -11.77 26.59
CA ARG A 232 -23.62 -11.44 26.02
C ARG A 232 -23.26 -12.38 24.87
N SER A 233 -22.38 -11.92 23.97
CA SER A 233 -21.87 -12.74 22.86
C SER A 233 -23.00 -13.39 22.04
N CYS A 234 -22.99 -14.72 21.88
CA CYS A 234 -24.00 -15.46 21.11
C CYS A 234 -25.41 -15.25 21.69
N GLY A 235 -25.53 -15.18 23.02
CA GLY A 235 -26.80 -14.99 23.69
C GLY A 235 -27.40 -13.58 23.55
N ALA A 236 -26.71 -12.64 22.90
CA ALA A 236 -27.33 -11.38 22.48
C ALA A 236 -28.50 -11.60 21.51
N CYS A 237 -28.46 -12.70 20.75
CA CYS A 237 -29.53 -13.13 19.83
C CYS A 237 -30.08 -14.52 20.17
N HIS A 238 -29.24 -15.44 20.67
CA HIS A 238 -29.61 -16.82 21.00
C HIS A 238 -30.16 -16.96 22.44
N ILE A 239 -31.33 -16.40 22.72
CA ILE A 239 -32.00 -16.49 24.03
C ILE A 239 -33.51 -16.66 23.85
N GLU A 240 -34.21 -17.26 24.82
CA GLU A 240 -35.64 -17.66 24.77
C GLU A 240 -36.63 -16.59 24.26
N SER A 241 -36.27 -15.31 24.32
CA SER A 241 -37.13 -14.17 23.96
C SER A 241 -36.56 -13.29 22.83
N LYS A 242 -35.66 -13.83 22.00
CA LYS A 242 -34.97 -13.08 20.93
C LYS A 242 -35.01 -13.79 19.58
N ASP A 243 -34.22 -13.27 18.65
CA ASP A 243 -34.28 -13.53 17.21
C ASP A 243 -33.88 -14.97 16.81
N ALA A 244 -33.28 -15.76 17.71
CA ALA A 244 -32.78 -17.10 17.43
C ALA A 244 -33.03 -18.09 18.58
N PHE A 245 -32.77 -19.38 18.35
CA PHE A 245 -32.89 -20.44 19.36
C PHE A 245 -32.00 -20.18 20.57
N THR A 246 -32.44 -20.61 21.76
CA THR A 246 -31.78 -20.33 23.04
C THR A 246 -30.45 -21.09 23.21
N VAL A 247 -29.45 -20.47 23.87
CA VAL A 247 -28.18 -21.12 24.26
C VAL A 247 -28.33 -22.16 25.37
N LYS A 248 -29.47 -22.19 26.08
CA LYS A 248 -29.74 -23.16 27.15
C LYS A 248 -30.03 -24.58 26.63
N GLU A 249 -30.43 -24.67 25.37
CA GLU A 249 -30.85 -25.91 24.72
C GLU A 249 -30.12 -26.04 23.37
N ASN A 250 -30.31 -27.17 22.68
CA ASN A 250 -29.76 -27.40 21.33
C ASN A 250 -28.22 -27.32 21.26
N CYS A 251 -27.51 -27.85 22.27
CA CYS A 251 -26.06 -27.82 22.39
C CYS A 251 -25.34 -28.24 21.10
N ASP A 252 -25.83 -29.31 20.47
CA ASP A 252 -25.27 -29.94 19.25
C ASP A 252 -25.27 -29.02 18.02
N ARG A 253 -26.07 -27.95 18.03
CA ARG A 253 -26.08 -26.96 16.92
C ARG A 253 -24.80 -26.12 16.89
N CYS A 254 -24.15 -25.97 18.03
CA CYS A 254 -22.93 -25.19 18.17
C CYS A 254 -21.74 -26.09 18.49
N HIS A 255 -21.91 -27.00 19.44
CA HIS A 255 -20.88 -27.89 19.93
C HIS A 255 -20.84 -29.14 19.07
N LYS A 256 -19.68 -29.39 18.45
CA LYS A 256 -19.40 -30.66 17.80
C LYS A 256 -19.02 -31.67 18.87
N MET A 257 -20.04 -32.31 19.44
CA MET A 257 -19.95 -33.40 20.40
C MET A 257 -19.54 -34.72 19.74
#